data_AF-A0A2V1DUK9-F1
#
_entry.id   AF-A0A2V1DUK9-F1
#
_cell.length_a   1.000
_cell.length_b   1.000
_cell.length_c   1.000
_cell.angle_alpha   90.00
_cell.angle_beta   90.00
_cell.angle_gamma   90.00
#
_symmetry.space_group_name_H-M   'P 1'
#
loop_
_entity.id
_entity.type
_entity.pdbx_description
1 polymer ?
#
loop_
_entity_poly.entity_id
_entity_poly.type
_entity_poly.pdbx_seq_one_letter_code
_entity_poly.pdbx_strand_id
1 'polypeptide(L)'
;MERRLQLPACQKCKLRKIRCDRGAPKCTNCTRGNVACLIVDPETGEQYARDYIRQLEEEEHNLREKLADSDQSDRGTPVYSTHVALSPDSAERPQDRRPWSTGNTDSQSHYVGDGSGLGFLQSILSDAKWQQHRVRIMNQLAARPRLQRQQPTPNPLPSLQEAELLLEN
;
A
#
# COMPACT_ATOMS: atom_id res chain seq x y z
N MET A 1 -7.36 -15.68 1.00
CA MET A 1 -6.47 -15.68 2.19
C MET A 1 -6.10 -14.24 2.46
N GLU A 2 -6.87 -13.55 3.30
CA GLU A 2 -6.51 -12.19 3.75
C GLU A 2 -5.18 -12.24 4.48
N ARG A 3 -4.25 -11.40 4.02
CA ARG A 3 -2.92 -11.28 4.60
C ARG A 3 -3.08 -10.54 5.93
N ARG A 4 -3.30 -11.28 7.02
CA ARG A 4 -3.33 -10.70 8.37
C ARG A 4 -1.99 -10.00 8.60
N LEU A 5 -2.00 -8.67 8.60
CA LEU A 5 -0.81 -7.87 8.82
C LEU A 5 -0.33 -8.17 10.24
N GLN A 6 0.89 -8.71 10.34
CA GLN A 6 1.44 -9.11 11.62
C GLN A 6 1.76 -7.86 12.45
N LEU A 7 1.10 -7.70 13.60
CA LEU A 7 1.33 -6.57 14.49
C LEU A 7 2.81 -6.44 14.89
N PRO A 8 3.34 -5.22 15.01
CA PRO A 8 4.73 -4.99 15.39
C PRO A 8 5.01 -5.48 16.82
N ALA A 9 6.29 -5.68 17.13
CA ALA A 9 6.72 -5.99 18.51
C ALA A 9 6.30 -4.87 19.48
N CYS A 10 5.88 -5.24 20.69
CA CYS A 10 5.51 -4.24 21.70
C CYS A 10 6.74 -3.44 22.20
N GLN A 11 6.49 -2.25 22.73
CA GLN A 11 7.51 -1.31 23.20
C GLN A 11 8.44 -1.94 24.23
N LYS A 12 7.91 -2.66 25.24
CA LYS A 12 8.74 -3.31 26.27
C LYS A 12 9.72 -4.33 25.69
N CYS A 13 9.27 -5.14 24.74
CA CYS A 13 10.15 -6.13 24.09
C CYS A 13 11.19 -5.44 23.21
N LYS A 14 10.82 -4.36 22.50
CA LYS A 14 11.76 -3.53 21.73
C LYS A 14 12.84 -2.93 22.65
N LEU A 15 12.43 -2.28 23.74
CA LEU A 15 13.35 -1.65 24.70
C LEU A 15 14.29 -2.66 25.36
N ARG A 16 13.79 -3.84 25.75
CA ARG A 16 14.61 -4.90 26.34
C ARG A 16 15.40 -5.71 25.32
N LYS A 17 15.27 -5.45 24.01
CA LYS A 17 15.89 -6.20 22.92
C LYS A 17 15.64 -7.72 23.01
N ILE A 18 14.40 -8.10 23.35
CA ILE A 18 13.97 -9.51 23.44
C ILE A 18 12.89 -9.83 22.41
N ARG A 19 12.78 -11.11 22.04
CA ARG A 19 11.75 -11.58 21.09
C ARG A 19 10.36 -11.35 21.68
N CYS A 20 9.48 -10.72 20.90
CA CYS A 20 8.06 -10.60 21.19
C CYS A 20 7.31 -11.75 20.50
N ASP A 21 6.64 -12.59 21.27
CA ASP A 21 5.75 -13.66 20.78
C ASP A 21 4.47 -13.13 20.12
N ARG A 22 4.15 -11.85 20.34
CA ARG A 22 3.00 -11.13 19.73
C ARG A 22 1.64 -11.78 20.05
N GLY A 23 1.55 -12.55 21.13
CA GLY A 23 0.25 -13.03 21.61
C GLY A 23 -0.69 -11.87 21.95
N ALA A 24 -1.98 -12.08 21.69
CA ALA A 24 -3.07 -11.20 22.13
C ALA A 24 -3.82 -11.89 23.29
N PRO A 25 -4.31 -11.16 24.31
CA PRO A 25 -4.29 -9.70 24.48
C PRO A 25 -2.92 -9.11 24.86
N LYS A 26 -2.04 -9.89 25.48
CA LYS A 26 -0.67 -9.48 25.85
C LYS A 26 0.32 -10.56 25.45
N CYS A 27 1.54 -10.15 25.10
CA CYS A 27 2.61 -11.10 24.83
C CYS A 27 3.11 -11.74 26.14
N THR A 28 3.65 -12.95 26.07
CA THR A 28 4.11 -13.74 27.23
C THR A 28 5.05 -12.95 28.14
N ASN A 29 5.97 -12.15 27.57
CA ASN A 29 6.90 -11.33 28.34
C ASN A 29 6.25 -10.16 29.08
N CYS A 30 5.13 -9.63 28.56
CA CYS A 30 4.36 -8.58 29.23
C CYS A 30 3.41 -9.17 30.27
N THR A 31 2.80 -10.33 29.97
CA THR A 31 1.97 -11.08 30.92
C THR A 31 2.77 -11.49 32.15
N ARG A 32 3.96 -12.09 31.99
CA ARG A 32 4.85 -12.45 33.13
C ARG A 32 5.31 -11.23 33.93
N GLY A 33 5.41 -10.08 33.30
CA GLY A 33 5.79 -8.83 33.95
C GLY A 33 4.63 -8.08 34.60
N ASN A 34 3.38 -8.55 34.47
CA ASN A 34 2.18 -7.84 34.91
C ASN A 34 2.10 -6.38 34.45
N VAL A 35 2.57 -6.09 33.24
CA VAL A 35 2.57 -4.75 32.65
C VAL A 35 1.63 -4.65 31.45
N ALA A 36 1.32 -3.42 31.05
CA ALA A 36 0.61 -3.16 29.80
C ALA A 36 1.46 -3.56 28.58
N CYS A 37 0.80 -4.07 27.54
CA CYS A 37 1.46 -4.48 26.30
C CYS A 37 1.16 -3.45 25.21
N LEU A 38 2.01 -2.42 25.12
CA LEU A 38 1.78 -1.26 24.26
C LEU A 38 2.55 -1.37 22.94
N ILE A 39 1.94 -0.93 21.85
CA ILE A 39 2.52 -0.69 20.54
C ILE A 39 2.59 0.82 20.34
N VAL A 40 3.74 1.31 19.89
CA VAL A 40 3.92 2.73 19.54
C VAL A 40 3.95 2.84 18.02
N ASP A 41 3.13 3.73 17.48
CA ASP A 41 3.19 4.13 16.07
C ASP A 41 4.46 4.97 15.83
N PRO A 42 5.34 4.59 14.88
CA PRO A 42 6.56 5.36 14.60
C PRO A 42 6.32 6.74 13.99
N GLU A 43 5.18 6.96 13.32
CA GLU A 43 4.87 8.24 12.66
C GLU A 43 4.21 9.21 13.62
N THR A 44 3.19 8.76 14.36
CA THR A 44 2.43 9.63 15.27
C THR A 44 2.96 9.64 16.70
N GLY A 45 3.74 8.63 17.09
CA GLY A 45 4.20 8.44 18.47
C GLY A 45 3.11 7.96 19.43
N GLU A 46 1.89 7.74 18.94
CA GLU A 46 0.76 7.31 19.76
C GLU A 46 0.93 5.89 20.28
N GLN A 47 0.36 5.64 21.45
CA GLN A 47 0.47 4.36 22.14
C GLN A 47 -0.86 3.63 22.16
N TYR A 48 -0.86 2.43 21.61
CA TYR A 48 -2.03 1.56 21.51
C TYR A 48 -1.80 0.29 22.31
N ALA A 49 -2.75 -0.04 23.18
CA ALA A 49 -2.71 -1.30 23.92
C ALA A 49 -3.11 -2.47 23.01
N ARG A 50 -2.41 -3.60 23.10
CA ARG A 50 -2.63 -4.73 22.17
C ARG A 50 -4.00 -5.40 22.37
N ASP A 51 -4.54 -5.36 23.57
CA ASP A 51 -5.90 -5.77 23.90
C ASP A 51 -6.95 -4.88 23.21
N TYR A 52 -6.72 -3.57 23.17
CA TYR A 52 -7.57 -2.61 22.46
C TYR A 52 -7.58 -2.85 20.96
N ILE A 53 -6.41 -3.07 20.34
CA ILE A 53 -6.33 -3.40 18.90
C ILE A 53 -7.14 -4.66 18.59
N ARG A 54 -7.06 -5.70 19.44
CA ARG A 54 -7.84 -6.93 19.27
C ARG A 54 -9.35 -6.67 19.36
N GLN A 55 -9.79 -5.82 20.28
CA GLN A 55 -11.21 -5.46 20.39
C GLN A 55 -11.69 -4.76 19.11
N LEU A 56 -10.89 -3.83 18.57
CA LEU A 56 -11.20 -3.18 17.30
C LEU A 56 -11.25 -4.17 16.12
N GLU A 57 -10.36 -5.16 16.07
CA GLU A 57 -10.41 -6.23 15.06
C GLU A 57 -11.71 -7.05 15.16
N GLU A 58 -12.17 -7.35 16.38
CA GLU A 58 -13.41 -8.11 16.62
C GLU A 58 -14.67 -7.28 16.30
N GLU A 59 -14.67 -6.00 16.67
CA GLU A 59 -15.75 -5.07 16.32
C GLU A 59 -15.85 -4.87 14.81
N GLU A 60 -14.72 -4.72 14.12
CA GLU A 60 -14.69 -4.56 12.67
C GLU A 60 -15.22 -5.81 11.95
N HIS A 61 -14.85 -6.99 12.42
CA HIS A 61 -15.39 -8.25 11.92
C HIS A 61 -16.91 -8.32 12.07
N ASN A 62 -17.42 -8.03 13.28
CA ASN A 62 -18.85 -8.06 13.57
C ASN A 62 -19.64 -7.04 12.71
N LEU A 63 -19.10 -5.83 12.56
CA LEU A 63 -19.70 -4.80 11.71
C LEU A 63 -19.73 -5.23 10.24
N ARG A 64 -18.66 -5.83 9.75
CA ARG A 64 -18.60 -6.36 8.37
C ARG A 64 -19.61 -7.48 8.13
N GLU A 65 -19.78 -8.40 9.09
CA GLU A 65 -20.79 -9.46 9.00
C GLU A 65 -22.21 -8.89 8.93
N LYS A 66 -22.54 -7.92 9.79
CA LYS A 66 -23.86 -7.26 9.78
C LYS A 66 -24.17 -6.56 8.46
N LEU A 67 -23.17 -5.91 7.86
CA LEU A 67 -23.33 -5.27 6.55
C LEU A 67 -23.55 -6.31 5.45
N ALA A 68 -22.82 -7.43 5.48
CA ALA A 68 -22.98 -8.51 4.49
C ALA A 68 -24.34 -9.22 4.57
N ASP A 69 -24.94 -9.31 5.77
CA ASP A 69 -26.30 -9.83 5.96
C ASP A 69 -27.36 -8.84 5.45
N SER A 70 -27.17 -7.54 5.73
CA SER A 70 -28.08 -6.48 5.28
C SER A 70 -28.14 -6.34 3.76
N ASP A 71 -26.99 -6.46 3.07
CA ASP A 71 -26.89 -6.36 1.60
C ASP A 71 -27.61 -7.53 0.87
N GLN A 72 -27.88 -8.64 1.56
CA GLN A 72 -28.66 -9.76 1.01
C GLN A 72 -30.17 -9.52 1.10
N SER A 73 -30.64 -8.67 2.02
CA SER A 73 -32.06 -8.35 2.21
C SER A 73 -32.61 -7.28 1.27
N ASP A 74 -31.74 -6.56 0.53
CA ASP A 74 -32.12 -5.45 -0.36
C ASP A 74 -31.98 -5.76 -1.88
N ARG A 75 -31.92 -7.05 -2.26
CA ARG A 75 -31.94 -7.50 -3.67
C ARG A 75 -33.35 -7.48 -4.29
N GLY A 76 -34.08 -6.40 -4.03
CA GLY A 76 -35.51 -6.28 -4.29
C GLY A 76 -35.94 -5.20 -5.29
N THR A 77 -35.11 -4.73 -6.23
CA THR A 77 -35.63 -4.02 -7.43
C THR A 77 -34.64 -4.03 -8.60
N PRO A 78 -34.92 -4.75 -9.71
CA PRO A 78 -34.24 -4.56 -10.98
C PRO A 78 -35.00 -3.52 -11.82
N VAL A 79 -34.36 -2.40 -12.17
CA VAL A 79 -34.85 -1.53 -13.25
C VAL A 79 -33.99 -1.73 -14.49
N TYR A 80 -34.62 -2.39 -15.45
CA TYR A 80 -34.22 -2.64 -16.82
C TYR A 80 -34.10 -1.33 -17.63
N SER A 81 -33.07 -1.20 -18.47
CA SER A 81 -33.23 -0.80 -19.88
C SER A 81 -31.95 -1.03 -20.69
N THR A 82 -31.97 -2.16 -21.40
CA THR A 82 -31.71 -2.37 -22.83
C THR A 82 -30.98 -1.29 -23.63
N HIS A 83 -29.86 -1.69 -24.26
CA HIS A 83 -29.62 -1.78 -25.72
C HIS A 83 -28.15 -2.23 -25.94
N VAL A 84 -27.70 -3.09 -26.85
CA VAL A 84 -28.20 -3.96 -27.91
C VAL A 84 -27.08 -5.00 -28.11
N ALA A 85 -27.46 -6.25 -28.38
CA ALA A 85 -26.53 -7.32 -28.73
C ALA A 85 -26.06 -7.18 -30.19
N LEU A 86 -24.75 -7.35 -30.44
CA LEU A 86 -24.20 -7.92 -31.68
C LEU A 86 -22.87 -8.64 -31.35
N SER A 87 -22.87 -9.96 -31.47
CA SER A 87 -21.71 -10.78 -31.87
C SER A 87 -21.90 -11.15 -33.36
N PRO A 88 -20.99 -11.84 -34.09
CA PRO A 88 -19.67 -12.42 -33.79
C PRO A 88 -18.60 -11.95 -34.84
N ASP A 89 -17.31 -12.32 -34.82
CA ASP A 89 -16.77 -13.54 -35.46
C ASP A 89 -15.22 -13.59 -35.34
N SER A 90 -14.71 -14.80 -35.12
CA SER A 90 -13.40 -15.37 -35.52
C SER A 90 -12.08 -14.68 -35.13
N ALA A 91 -11.26 -15.32 -34.27
CA ALA A 91 -10.12 -16.18 -34.64
C ALA A 91 -8.84 -15.32 -34.86
N GLU A 92 -7.63 -15.60 -34.39
CA GLU A 92 -6.92 -16.81 -34.01
C GLU A 92 -5.78 -16.40 -33.03
N ARG A 93 -5.35 -17.34 -32.19
CA ARG A 93 -4.07 -17.27 -31.48
C ARG A 93 -3.02 -17.88 -32.42
N PRO A 94 -1.86 -17.24 -32.66
CA PRO A 94 -0.64 -18.01 -32.47
C PRO A 94 0.54 -17.22 -31.87
N GLN A 95 1.44 -18.03 -31.36
CA GLN A 95 2.62 -17.73 -30.57
C GLN A 95 3.81 -17.31 -31.44
N ASP A 96 4.78 -16.69 -30.76
CA ASP A 96 6.22 -16.83 -30.96
C ASP A 96 7.02 -15.99 -31.98
N ARG A 97 8.05 -15.35 -31.40
CA ARG A 97 9.41 -15.04 -31.90
C ARG A 97 9.66 -13.72 -32.69
N ARG A 98 10.21 -12.75 -31.93
CA ARG A 98 11.43 -11.89 -32.12
C ARG A 98 11.78 -11.45 -33.56
N PRO A 99 12.20 -10.18 -33.82
CA PRO A 99 13.49 -9.66 -33.33
C PRO A 99 13.60 -8.13 -33.12
N TRP A 100 14.74 -7.72 -32.55
CA TRP A 100 15.25 -6.35 -32.50
C TRP A 100 15.12 -5.63 -33.85
N SER A 101 14.57 -4.43 -33.86
CA SER A 101 14.59 -3.53 -35.02
C SER A 101 14.68 -2.07 -34.57
N THR A 102 15.88 -1.54 -34.75
CA THR A 102 16.24 -0.13 -34.92
C THR A 102 15.42 0.54 -36.04
N GLY A 103 15.01 1.80 -35.83
CA GLY A 103 14.46 2.70 -36.86
C GLY A 103 12.98 3.05 -36.62
N ASN A 104 12.67 4.08 -35.83
CA ASN A 104 12.56 5.51 -36.22
C ASN A 104 11.30 5.81 -37.07
N THR A 105 10.22 6.27 -36.43
CA THR A 105 9.60 7.60 -36.65
C THR A 105 8.36 7.81 -35.77
N ASP A 106 8.28 9.02 -35.22
CA ASP A 106 7.07 9.77 -34.83
C ASP A 106 6.14 9.18 -33.75
N SER A 107 6.61 9.24 -32.52
CA SER A 107 5.89 9.90 -31.41
C SER A 107 6.86 10.08 -30.26
N GLN A 108 6.94 11.28 -29.68
CA GLN A 108 7.82 11.58 -28.53
C GLN A 108 7.53 10.62 -27.36
N SER A 109 8.24 9.51 -27.32
CA SER A 109 8.39 8.64 -26.17
C SER A 109 9.68 9.06 -25.49
N HIS A 110 9.58 9.89 -24.45
CA HIS A 110 10.72 10.21 -23.60
C HIS A 110 11.27 8.89 -23.00
N TYR A 111 12.39 8.42 -23.53
CA TYR A 111 13.10 7.26 -23.00
C TYR A 111 13.68 7.65 -21.63
N VAL A 112 13.00 7.27 -20.55
CA VAL A 112 13.43 7.53 -19.16
C VAL A 112 14.35 6.40 -18.69
N GLY A 113 15.35 6.00 -19.47
CA GLY A 113 16.32 4.96 -19.08
C GLY A 113 15.74 3.57 -18.76
N ASP A 114 16.64 2.61 -18.64
CA ASP A 114 16.40 1.23 -18.21
C ASP A 114 16.02 1.09 -16.72
N GLY A 115 16.32 2.10 -15.90
CA GLY A 115 16.08 2.09 -14.44
C GLY A 115 14.76 2.67 -13.93
N SER A 116 13.91 3.28 -14.76
CA SER A 116 12.75 4.05 -14.26
C SER A 116 11.47 3.24 -14.05
N GLY A 117 11.54 1.91 -14.17
CA GLY A 117 10.38 1.04 -13.92
C GLY A 117 9.21 1.20 -14.89
N LEU A 118 9.35 2.01 -15.95
CA LEU A 118 8.28 2.27 -16.93
C LEU A 118 7.89 1.02 -17.71
N GLY A 119 8.85 0.14 -18.04
CA GLY A 119 8.57 -1.14 -18.69
C GLY A 119 7.75 -2.09 -17.80
N PHE A 120 8.03 -2.09 -16.48
CA PHE A 120 7.25 -2.84 -15.50
C PHE A 120 5.83 -2.27 -15.36
N LEU A 121 5.68 -0.94 -15.31
CA LEU A 121 4.38 -0.28 -15.29
C LEU A 121 3.58 -0.58 -16.57
N GLN A 122 4.21 -0.57 -17.73
CA GLN A 122 3.55 -0.92 -18.99
C GLN A 122 3.09 -2.37 -18.99
N SER A 123 3.88 -3.30 -18.44
CA SER A 123 3.50 -4.71 -18.28
C SER A 123 2.27 -4.88 -17.36
N ILE A 124 2.25 -4.22 -16.20
CA ILE A 124 1.11 -4.25 -15.28
C ILE A 124 -0.15 -3.67 -15.92
N LEU A 125 -0.03 -2.49 -16.56
CA LEU A 125 -1.18 -1.81 -17.17
C LEU A 125 -1.70 -2.52 -18.42
N SER A 126 -0.95 -3.47 -18.98
CA SER A 126 -1.37 -4.28 -20.13
C SER A 126 -2.08 -5.57 -19.71
N ASP A 127 -1.95 -6.01 -18.46
CA ASP A 127 -2.62 -7.20 -17.93
C ASP A 127 -4.15 -6.97 -17.87
N ALA A 128 -4.91 -7.95 -18.37
CA ALA A 128 -6.37 -7.95 -18.45
C ALA A 128 -7.04 -7.61 -17.11
N LYS A 129 -6.43 -8.01 -15.99
CA LYS A 129 -6.92 -7.74 -14.63
C LYS A 129 -6.98 -6.23 -14.31
N TRP A 130 -6.14 -5.43 -14.94
CA TRP A 130 -6.04 -3.99 -14.69
C TRP A 130 -6.74 -3.13 -15.74
N GLN A 131 -7.22 -3.73 -16.83
CA GLN A 131 -7.87 -2.99 -17.93
C GLN A 131 -9.12 -2.23 -17.47
N GLN A 132 -9.93 -2.83 -16.58
CA GLN A 132 -11.13 -2.18 -16.03
C GLN A 132 -10.79 -0.90 -15.24
N HIS A 133 -9.60 -0.82 -14.66
CA HIS A 133 -9.16 0.34 -13.87
C HIS A 133 -8.16 1.23 -14.62
N ARG A 134 -7.74 0.85 -15.84
CA ARG A 134 -6.68 1.51 -16.60
C ARG A 134 -6.97 2.99 -16.82
N VAL A 135 -8.18 3.32 -17.28
CA VAL A 135 -8.57 4.73 -17.55
C VAL A 135 -8.54 5.56 -16.27
N ARG A 136 -9.05 5.01 -15.16
CA ARG A 136 -9.03 5.68 -13.85
C ARG A 136 -7.61 5.90 -13.35
N ILE A 137 -6.75 4.90 -13.46
CA ILE A 137 -5.34 4.98 -13.05
C ILE A 137 -4.60 6.03 -13.88
N MET A 138 -4.78 6.03 -15.20
CA MET A 138 -4.13 7.00 -16.09
C MET A 138 -4.59 8.44 -15.79
N ASN A 139 -5.90 8.66 -15.56
CA ASN A 139 -6.42 9.97 -15.19
C ASN A 139 -5.86 10.45 -13.84
N GLN A 140 -5.74 9.57 -12.85
CA GLN A 140 -5.17 9.91 -11.55
C GLN A 140 -3.68 10.25 -11.66
N LEU A 141 -2.91 9.51 -12.45
CA LEU A 141 -1.50 9.80 -12.68
C LEU A 141 -1.30 11.11 -13.45
N ALA A 142 -2.17 11.42 -14.41
CA ALA A 142 -2.15 12.68 -15.14
C ALA A 142 -2.52 13.88 -14.26
N ALA A 143 -3.46 13.70 -13.33
CA ALA A 143 -3.89 14.73 -12.39
C ALA A 143 -2.96 14.89 -11.18
N ARG A 144 -1.92 14.05 -11.03
CA ARG A 144 -0.98 14.20 -9.92
C ARG A 144 -0.25 15.52 -10.05
N PRO A 145 -0.23 16.36 -9.00
CA PRO A 145 0.59 17.56 -9.01
C PRO A 145 2.05 17.14 -9.23
N ARG A 146 2.77 17.85 -10.10
CA ARG A 146 4.20 17.62 -10.28
C ARG A 146 4.86 17.82 -8.92
N LEU A 147 5.45 16.76 -8.38
CA LEU A 147 6.31 16.87 -7.21
C LEU A 147 7.43 17.82 -7.59
N GLN A 148 7.45 18.99 -6.95
CA GLN A 148 8.53 19.94 -7.14
C GLN A 148 9.80 19.26 -6.63
N ARG A 149 10.74 18.99 -7.53
CA ARG A 149 12.04 18.44 -7.15
C ARG A 149 12.66 19.44 -6.18
N GLN A 150 12.67 19.09 -4.90
CA GLN A 150 13.34 19.91 -3.90
C GLN A 150 14.82 19.91 -4.26
N GLN A 151 15.35 21.09 -4.60
CA GLN A 151 16.79 21.26 -4.68
C GLN A 151 17.31 21.20 -3.26
N PRO A 152 18.22 20.28 -2.93
CA PRO A 152 18.84 20.28 -1.61
C PRO A 152 19.56 21.61 -1.42
N THR A 153 19.08 22.43 -0.49
CA THR A 153 19.83 23.61 -0.06
C THR A 153 21.00 23.14 0.78
N PRO A 154 22.24 23.55 0.46
CA PRO A 154 23.39 23.19 1.27
C PRO A 154 23.19 23.73 2.69
N ASN A 155 23.22 22.84 3.67
CA ASN A 155 23.16 23.20 5.08
C ASN A 155 24.58 23.65 5.50
N PRO A 156 24.80 24.92 5.88
CA PRO A 156 26.11 25.33 6.37
C PRO A 156 26.47 24.56 7.65
N LEU A 157 27.77 24.32 7.84
CA LEU A 157 28.26 23.74 9.08
C LEU A 157 27.93 24.68 10.25
N PRO A 158 27.51 24.14 11.41
CA PRO A 158 27.31 24.96 12.61
C PRO A 158 28.62 25.60 13.05
N SER A 159 28.51 26.69 13.81
CA SER A 159 29.69 27.32 14.42
C SER A 159 30.36 26.35 15.42
N LEU A 160 31.66 26.58 15.72
CA LEU A 160 32.39 25.74 16.66
C LEU A 160 31.71 25.66 18.04
N GLN A 161 31.18 26.78 18.53
CA GLN A 161 30.47 26.84 19.82
C GLN A 161 29.18 26.01 19.81
N GLU A 162 28.41 26.08 18.73
CA GLU A 162 27.20 25.25 18.58
C GLU A 162 27.54 23.76 18.44
N ALA A 163 28.64 23.43 17.75
CA ALA A 163 29.11 22.05 17.63
C ALA A 163 29.58 21.49 18.98
N GLU A 164 30.27 22.28 19.80
CA GLU A 164 30.71 21.89 21.15
C GLU A 164 29.51 21.60 22.07
N LEU A 165 28.50 22.48 22.08
CA LEU A 165 27.28 22.29 22.87
C LEU A 165 26.50 21.02 22.50
N LEU A 166 26.58 20.57 21.23
CA LEU A 166 25.93 19.34 20.77
C LEU A 166 26.69 18.07 21.19
N LEU A 167 27.98 18.16 21.48
CA LEU A 167 28.82 17.05 21.91
C LEU A 167 28.80 16.85 23.43
N GLU A 168 28.35 17.85 24.20
CA GLU A 168 28.29 17.84 25.66
C GLU A 168 26.99 17.19 26.24
N ASN A 169 26.19 16.50 25.43
CA ASN A 169 24.98 15.75 25.84
C ASN A 169 25.17 14.23 25.84
#